data_AF-A0A7K0Z1Z3-F1
#
_entry.id   AF-A0A7K0Z1Z3-F1
#
_cell.length_a   1.000
_cell.length_b   1.000
_cell.length_c   1.000
_cell.angle_alpha   90.00
_cell.angle_beta   90.00
_cell.angle_gamma   90.00
#
_symmetry.space_group_name_H-M   'P 1'
#
loop_
_entity.id
_entity.type
_entity.pdbx_description
1 polymer ?
#
loop_
_entity_poly.entity_id
_entity_poly.type
_entity_poly.pdbx_seq_one_letter_code
_entity_poly.pdbx_strand_id
1 'polypeptide(L)'
;GVALAALEVMRDMGSHQITAIIGPSICGACYEVSQEIYDEVTALHPAAASQTAQGTPALDLPAAIRSVLASQSISIIDESDCTLENDHLYSYRRDGVTGRQAGIISL
;
A
#
# COMPACT_ATOMS: atom_id res chain seq x y z
N GLY A 1 12.28 5.49 -1.23
CA GLY A 1 10.82 5.41 -1.49
C GLY A 1 10.10 6.53 -0.77
N VAL A 2 8.91 6.93 -1.23
CA VAL A 2 8.19 8.13 -0.74
C VAL A 2 7.90 8.11 0.76
N ALA A 3 7.54 6.97 1.33
CA ALA A 3 7.25 6.87 2.77
C ALA A 3 8.48 7.13 3.64
N LEU A 4 9.66 6.63 3.25
CA LEU A 4 10.90 6.88 4.00
C LEU A 4 11.28 8.36 3.95
N ALA A 5 11.12 9.01 2.79
CA ALA A 5 11.38 10.43 2.65
C ALA A 5 10.40 11.27 3.50
N ALA A 6 9.13 10.87 3.60
CA ALA A 6 8.18 11.54 4.48
C ALA A 6 8.58 11.42 5.97
N LEU A 7 9.01 10.22 6.40
CA LEU A 7 9.49 10.01 7.77
C LEU A 7 10.73 10.84 8.08
N GLU A 8 11.66 10.98 7.14
CA GLU A 8 12.85 11.81 7.28
C GLU A 8 12.47 13.28 7.51
N VAL A 9 11.60 13.84 6.66
CA VAL A 9 11.12 15.22 6.81
C VAL A 9 10.40 15.43 8.15
N MET A 10 9.55 14.48 8.58
CA MET A 10 8.86 14.58 9.87
C MET A 10 9.86 14.58 11.05
N ARG A 11 10.91 13.78 10.97
CA ARG A 11 11.97 13.72 12.01
C ARG A 11 12.80 15.00 12.03
N ASP A 12 13.13 15.56 10.86
CA ASP A 12 13.83 16.85 10.74
C ASP A 12 13.02 18.01 11.32
N MET A 13 11.68 17.92 11.24
CA MET A 13 10.75 18.85 11.88
C MET A 13 10.58 18.62 13.40
N GLY A 14 11.29 17.65 13.98
CA GLY A 14 11.30 17.37 15.42
C GLY A 14 10.32 16.28 15.87
N SER A 15 9.72 15.51 14.95
CA SER A 15 8.83 14.40 15.33
C SER A 15 9.64 13.18 15.80
N HIS A 16 9.36 12.74 17.02
CA HIS A 16 9.98 11.54 17.62
C HIS A 16 9.00 10.38 17.79
N GLN A 17 7.70 10.66 17.77
CA GLN A 17 6.64 9.66 17.87
C GLN A 17 5.77 9.77 16.64
N ILE A 18 5.90 8.78 15.75
CA ILE A 18 5.20 8.75 14.46
C ILE A 18 4.35 7.49 14.41
N THR A 19 3.08 7.66 14.07
CA THR A 19 2.14 6.58 13.74
C THR A 19 1.74 6.74 12.28
N ALA A 20 1.83 5.65 11.53
CA ALA A 20 1.33 5.58 10.16
C ALA A 20 -0.08 4.99 10.15
N ILE A 21 -0.93 5.51 9.27
CA ILE A 21 -2.24 4.93 8.95
C ILE A 21 -2.18 4.45 7.51
N ILE A 22 -2.49 3.17 7.29
CA ILE A 22 -2.62 2.61 5.94
C ILE A 22 -4.11 2.58 5.61
N GLY A 23 -4.54 3.41 4.66
CA GLY A 23 -5.93 3.51 4.25
C GLY A 23 -6.33 2.51 3.15
N PRO A 24 -7.57 2.63 2.63
CA PRO A 24 -8.08 1.76 1.60
C PRO A 24 -7.22 1.74 0.34
N SER A 25 -6.94 0.53 -0.16
CA SER A 25 -6.07 0.26 -1.30
C SER A 25 -6.40 -1.11 -1.89
N ILE A 26 -5.92 -1.41 -3.10
CA ILE A 26 -6.15 -2.74 -3.68
C ILE A 26 -5.33 -3.80 -2.93
N CYS A 27 -5.94 -4.93 -2.56
CA CYS A 27 -5.28 -5.99 -1.81
C CYS A 27 -4.40 -6.88 -2.71
N GLY A 28 -3.53 -7.68 -2.08
CA GLY A 28 -2.60 -8.58 -2.78
C GLY A 28 -3.27 -9.61 -3.69
N ALA A 29 -4.45 -10.11 -3.32
CA ALA A 29 -5.18 -11.09 -4.13
C ALA A 29 -5.85 -10.48 -5.37
N CYS A 30 -6.05 -9.16 -5.39
CA CYS A 30 -6.76 -8.44 -6.44
C CYS A 30 -5.83 -7.67 -7.40
N TYR A 31 -4.61 -7.38 -6.98
CA TYR A 31 -3.67 -6.58 -7.76
C TYR A 31 -2.81 -7.44 -8.68
N GLU A 32 -3.47 -8.11 -9.63
CA GLU A 32 -2.80 -8.84 -10.70
C GLU A 32 -1.93 -7.90 -11.54
N VAL A 33 -0.74 -8.39 -11.91
CA VAL A 33 0.25 -7.71 -12.75
C VAL A 33 0.91 -8.72 -13.71
N SER A 34 1.70 -8.22 -14.68
CA SER A 34 2.53 -9.10 -15.51
C SER A 34 3.67 -9.72 -14.69
N GLN A 35 4.21 -10.85 -15.17
CA GLN A 35 5.37 -11.50 -14.54
C GLN A 35 6.58 -10.56 -14.44
N GLU A 36 6.82 -9.74 -15.47
CA GLU A 36 7.91 -8.76 -15.48
C GLU A 36 7.81 -7.76 -14.32
N ILE A 37 6.62 -7.16 -14.12
CA ILE A 37 6.38 -6.22 -13.02
C ILE A 37 6.43 -6.93 -11.66
N TYR A 38 5.93 -8.17 -11.60
CA TYR A 38 6.03 -8.98 -10.39
C TYR A 38 7.49 -9.20 -9.99
N ASP A 39 8.32 -9.65 -10.92
CA ASP A 39 9.74 -9.96 -10.67
C ASP A 39 10.50 -8.69 -10.27
N GLU A 40 10.27 -7.58 -10.97
CA GLU A 40 10.91 -6.28 -10.66
C GLU A 40 10.57 -5.80 -9.25
N VAL A 41 9.28 -5.79 -8.90
CA VAL A 41 8.83 -5.26 -7.61
C VAL A 41 9.23 -6.18 -6.47
N THR A 42 9.07 -7.51 -6.62
CA THR A 42 9.36 -8.46 -5.54
C THR A 42 10.86 -8.62 -5.28
N ALA A 43 11.71 -8.37 -6.28
CA ALA A 43 13.16 -8.29 -6.08
C ALA A 43 13.56 -7.15 -5.11
N LEU A 44 12.86 -6.01 -5.19
CA LEU A 44 13.11 -4.85 -4.33
C LEU A 44 12.31 -4.92 -3.01
N HIS A 45 11.12 -5.49 -3.06
CA HIS A 45 10.16 -5.57 -1.97
C HIS A 45 9.58 -6.98 -1.85
N PRO A 46 10.30 -7.92 -1.21
CA PRO A 46 9.85 -9.31 -1.10
C PRO A 46 8.48 -9.47 -0.43
N ALA A 47 8.15 -8.58 0.52
CA ALA A 47 6.84 -8.55 1.19
C ALA A 47 5.67 -8.19 0.27
N ALA A 48 5.93 -7.70 -0.96
CA ALA A 48 4.90 -7.45 -1.96
C ALA A 48 4.47 -8.72 -2.70
N ALA A 49 5.19 -9.84 -2.56
CA ALA A 49 4.87 -11.06 -3.28
C ALA A 49 3.48 -11.59 -2.90
N SER A 50 2.59 -11.71 -3.89
CA SER A 50 1.27 -12.29 -3.74
C SER A 50 0.86 -13.09 -4.97
N GLN A 51 -0.30 -13.74 -4.90
CA GLN A 51 -0.92 -14.42 -6.03
C GLN A 51 -2.42 -14.18 -5.99
N THR A 52 -3.05 -14.12 -7.17
CA THR A 52 -4.50 -14.12 -7.26
C THR A 52 -5.08 -15.47 -6.83
N ALA A 53 -6.41 -15.55 -6.69
CA ALA A 53 -7.10 -16.82 -6.44
C ALA A 53 -6.86 -17.86 -7.56
N GLN A 54 -6.52 -17.41 -8.78
CA GLN A 54 -6.21 -18.26 -9.92
C GLN A 54 -4.72 -18.63 -10.01
N GLY A 55 -3.90 -18.18 -9.06
CA GLY A 55 -2.46 -18.46 -9.03
C GLY A 55 -1.63 -17.60 -9.99
N THR A 56 -2.20 -16.52 -10.54
CA THR A 56 -1.46 -15.58 -11.39
C THR A 56 -0.64 -14.59 -10.54
N PRO A 57 0.45 -14.01 -11.07
CA PRO A 57 1.30 -13.07 -10.34
C PRO A 57 0.51 -11.83 -9.87
N ALA A 58 0.63 -11.51 -8.58
CA ALA A 58 -0.03 -10.35 -7.99
C ALA A 58 0.86 -9.67 -6.94
N LEU A 59 0.54 -8.42 -6.61
CA LEU A 59 1.35 -7.62 -5.67
C LEU A 59 0.53 -7.13 -4.47
N ASP A 60 1.02 -7.42 -3.26
CA ASP A 60 0.47 -6.87 -2.01
C ASP A 60 1.22 -5.59 -1.62
N LEU A 61 0.81 -4.46 -2.21
CA LEU A 61 1.40 -3.16 -1.87
C LEU A 61 1.21 -2.77 -0.38
N PRO A 62 0.04 -3.02 0.25
CA PRO A 62 -0.12 -2.85 1.70
C PRO A 62 0.89 -3.65 2.52
N ALA A 63 1.11 -4.93 2.22
CA ALA A 63 2.12 -5.73 2.91
C ALA A 63 3.54 -5.18 2.70
N ALA A 64 3.86 -4.74 1.48
CA ALA A 64 5.15 -4.12 1.17
C ALA A 64 5.40 -2.87 2.01
N ILE A 65 4.42 -1.96 2.10
CA ILE A 65 4.59 -0.72 2.87
C ILE A 65 4.57 -0.97 4.38
N ARG A 66 3.78 -1.94 4.87
CA ARG A 66 3.83 -2.40 6.27
C ARG A 66 5.24 -2.86 6.64
N SER A 67 5.86 -3.68 5.79
CA SER A 67 7.22 -4.16 6.01
C SER A 67 8.24 -3.01 6.08
N VAL A 68 8.15 -2.04 5.17
CA VAL A 68 9.02 -0.85 5.17
C VAL A 68 8.83 -0.02 6.45
N LEU A 69 7.59 0.25 6.86
CA LEU A 69 7.30 1.04 8.06
C LEU A 69 7.72 0.31 9.35
N ALA A 70 7.49 -1.00 9.43
CA ALA A 70 7.94 -1.83 10.54
C ALA A 70 9.48 -1.83 10.68
N SER A 71 10.21 -1.84 9.56
CA SER A 71 11.69 -1.73 9.58
C SER A 71 12.20 -0.41 10.16
N GLN A 72 11.34 0.62 10.19
CA GLN A 72 11.62 1.93 10.78
C GLN A 72 11.05 2.09 12.18
N SER A 73 10.54 0.99 12.78
CA SER A 73 9.88 0.96 14.09
C SER A 73 8.69 1.92 14.21
N ILE A 74 7.97 2.13 13.11
CA ILE A 74 6.78 2.98 13.06
C ILE A 74 5.56 2.14 13.46
N SER A 75 4.75 2.66 14.40
CA SER A 75 3.45 2.08 14.74
C SER A 75 2.49 2.21 13.57
N ILE A 76 1.74 1.15 13.27
CA ILE A 76 0.82 1.11 12.14
C ILE A 76 -0.60 0.92 12.65
N ILE A 77 -1.51 1.80 12.23
CA ILE A 77 -2.96 1.59 12.30
C ILE A 77 -3.39 1.15 10.91
N ASP A 78 -3.96 -0.04 10.85
CA ASP A 78 -4.35 -0.67 9.60
C ASP A 78 -5.84 -0.47 9.35
N GLU A 79 -6.16 0.52 8.53
CA GLU A 79 -7.51 0.83 8.04
C GLU A 79 -7.63 0.38 6.56
N SER A 80 -6.82 -0.60 6.15
CA SER A 80 -6.85 -1.09 4.79
C SER A 80 -8.16 -1.82 4.52
N ASP A 81 -8.81 -1.43 3.42
CA ASP A 81 -9.95 -2.11 2.86
C ASP A 81 -9.75 -2.21 1.34
N CYS A 82 -10.11 -3.35 0.76
CA CYS A 82 -9.83 -3.62 -0.64
C CYS A 82 -10.73 -2.76 -1.52
N THR A 83 -10.14 -1.80 -2.23
CA THR A 83 -10.92 -0.91 -3.11
C THR A 83 -11.64 -1.68 -4.21
N LEU A 84 -11.10 -2.82 -4.67
CA LEU A 84 -11.73 -3.66 -5.68
C LEU A 84 -12.95 -4.41 -5.14
N GLU A 85 -12.85 -4.96 -3.93
CA GLU A 85 -13.89 -5.82 -3.34
C GLU A 85 -15.00 -5.02 -2.63
N ASN A 86 -14.70 -3.82 -2.15
CA ASN A 86 -15.69 -2.96 -1.50
C ASN A 86 -16.36 -2.00 -2.50
N ASP A 87 -17.67 -2.18 -2.70
CA ASP A 87 -18.50 -1.36 -3.60
C ASP A 87 -18.75 0.07 -3.09
N HIS A 88 -18.46 0.35 -1.81
CA HIS A 88 -18.50 1.71 -1.25
C HIS A 88 -17.26 2.54 -1.58
N LEU A 89 -16.25 1.94 -2.22
CA LEU A 89 -15.00 2.58 -2.62
C LEU A 89 -14.89 2.64 -4.14
N TYR A 90 -14.45 3.77 -4.69
CA TYR A 90 -13.98 3.83 -6.07
C TYR A 90 -12.79 2.91 -6.32
N SER A 91 -12.79 2.19 -7.45
CA SER A 91 -11.66 1.37 -7.89
C SER A 91 -11.41 1.51 -9.37
N TYR A 92 -10.24 2.02 -9.73
CA TYR A 92 -9.83 2.09 -11.14
C TYR A 92 -9.73 0.69 -11.76
N ARG A 93 -9.29 -0.31 -10.99
CA ARG A 93 -9.16 -1.69 -11.48
C ARG A 93 -10.52 -2.31 -11.82
N ARG A 94 -11.55 -2.01 -11.04
CA ARG A 94 -12.92 -2.50 -11.28
C ARG A 94 -13.65 -1.70 -12.35
N ASP A 95 -13.57 -0.37 -12.26
CA ASP A 95 -14.50 0.53 -12.96
C ASP A 95 -13.87 1.26 -14.16
N GLY A 96 -12.53 1.26 -14.28
CA GLY A 96 -11.81 2.08 -15.27
C GLY A 96 -11.97 3.57 -14.99
N VAL A 97 -12.79 4.28 -15.77
CA VAL A 97 -13.04 5.71 -15.55
C VAL A 97 -13.99 5.89 -14.37
N THR A 98 -13.44 6.22 -13.19
CA THR A 98 -14.18 6.32 -11.92
C THR A 98 -13.77 7.55 -11.10
N GLY A 99 -14.42 7.77 -9.96
CA GLY A 99 -14.11 8.82 -8.99
C GLY A 99 -12.78 8.60 -8.25
N ARG A 100 -12.52 9.41 -7.21
CA ARG A 100 -11.32 9.29 -6.36
C ARG A 100 -11.68 9.52 -4.90
N GLN A 101 -11.08 8.74 -4.01
CA GLN A 101 -11.06 9.02 -2.57
C GLN A 101 -9.84 9.89 -2.23
N ALA A 102 -9.84 10.47 -1.02
CA ALA A 102 -8.71 11.21 -0.48
C ALA A 102 -8.44 10.79 0.97
N GLY A 103 -7.16 10.59 1.31
CA GLY A 103 -6.70 10.54 2.70
C GLY A 103 -6.33 11.94 3.15
N ILE A 104 -6.96 12.45 4.21
CA ILE A 104 -6.78 13.83 4.70
C ILE A 104 -6.34 13.77 6.17
N ILE A 105 -5.29 14.51 6.50
CA ILE A 105 -4.83 14.74 7.87
C ILE A 105 -4.54 16.24 8.04
N SER A 106 -4.90 16.79 9.20
CA SER A 106 -4.62 18.17 9.58
C SER A 106 -4.23 18.25 11.04
N LEU A 107 -3.62 19.38 11.43
CA LEU A 107 -3.32 19.72 12.82
C LEU A 107 -4.53 20.38 13.50
#